data_AF-A0A8J4QAJ7-F1
#
_entry.id   AF-A0A8J4QAJ7-F1
#
_cell.length_a   1.000
_cell.length_b   1.000
_cell.length_c   1.000
_cell.angle_alpha   90.00
_cell.angle_beta   90.00
_cell.angle_gamma   90.00
#
_symmetry.space_group_name_H-M   'P 1'
#
loop_
_entity.id
_entity.type
_entity.pdbx_description
1 polymer ?
#
loop_
_entity_poly.entity_id
_entity_poly.type
_entity_poly.pdbx_seq_one_letter_code
_entity_poly.pdbx_strand_id
1 'polypeptide(L)'
;MIFGGMRGLNFISLAIFLVLTTLQEAWSHGDQPLSKIGIHKATVDLNHDAYVKASPSVLGLKEQTTEWVTLEYSSPKPSADDWIGVFSPANFNSSTCPQEKPTVYPPLLCSAPIKYQFANYSSPKYKDTGKGYLKLQLINQRSDFSFALFSGGLSNPKLVAVSNQVAFANPNAPVYPRLAQGKQWNETINKAQVSTKHKLISFFS
;
A
#
# COMPACT_ATOMS: atom_id res chain seq x y z
N MET A 1 48.74 56.24 -3.93
CA MET A 1 47.98 55.85 -5.14
C MET A 1 48.85 54.84 -5.87
N ILE A 2 48.49 53.59 -6.09
CA ILE A 2 47.25 53.10 -6.70
C ILE A 2 46.86 51.76 -6.06
N PHE A 3 45.61 51.70 -5.59
CA PHE A 3 44.85 50.49 -5.30
C PHE A 3 44.78 49.58 -6.54
N GLY A 4 44.95 48.27 -6.40
CA GLY A 4 44.49 47.38 -7.48
C GLY A 4 45.05 45.97 -7.41
N GLY A 5 44.45 45.11 -6.60
CA GLY A 5 44.84 43.69 -6.63
C GLY A 5 44.06 42.73 -5.74
N MET A 6 42.91 43.12 -5.19
CA MET A 6 42.07 42.22 -4.35
C MET A 6 40.60 42.24 -4.75
N ARG A 7 40.27 42.68 -5.97
CA ARG A 7 38.88 42.70 -6.45
C ARG A 7 38.46 41.39 -7.13
N GLY A 8 39.35 40.74 -7.89
CA GLY A 8 39.01 39.55 -8.68
C GLY A 8 38.64 38.31 -7.87
N LEU A 9 39.38 38.01 -6.79
CA LEU A 9 39.15 36.81 -5.96
C LEU A 9 37.80 36.84 -5.25
N ASN A 10 37.39 38.02 -4.77
CA ASN A 10 36.13 38.19 -4.04
C ASN A 10 34.93 38.00 -4.96
N PHE A 11 35.01 38.43 -6.22
CA PHE A 11 33.93 38.20 -7.19
C PHE A 11 33.80 36.74 -7.61
N ILE A 12 34.92 36.02 -7.74
CA ILE A 12 34.90 34.57 -8.04
C ILE A 12 34.30 33.81 -6.86
N SER A 13 34.68 34.15 -5.63
CA SER A 13 34.11 33.54 -4.42
C SER A 13 32.60 33.81 -4.30
N LEU A 14 32.16 35.05 -4.59
CA LEU A 14 30.74 35.42 -4.58
C LEU A 14 29.95 34.67 -5.67
N ALA A 15 30.54 34.50 -6.86
CA ALA A 15 29.94 33.76 -7.96
C ALA A 15 29.82 32.26 -7.61
N ILE A 16 30.83 31.66 -6.97
CA ILE A 16 30.76 30.27 -6.50
C ILE A 16 29.68 30.12 -5.41
N PHE A 17 29.59 31.07 -4.47
CA PHE A 17 28.52 31.08 -3.47
C PHE A 17 27.12 31.21 -4.09
N LEU A 18 26.95 32.06 -5.12
CA LEU A 18 25.71 32.19 -5.88
C LEU A 18 25.37 30.93 -6.70
N VAL A 19 26.36 30.17 -7.16
CA VAL A 19 26.15 28.88 -7.83
C VAL A 19 25.78 27.79 -6.83
N LEU A 20 26.38 27.78 -5.63
CA LEU A 20 26.00 26.82 -4.58
C LEU A 20 24.58 27.05 -4.02
N THR A 21 24.07 28.29 -4.01
CA THR A 21 22.69 28.57 -3.54
C THR A 21 21.61 28.21 -4.58
N THR A 22 21.98 27.97 -5.84
CA THR A 22 21.04 27.52 -6.89
C THR A 22 20.97 25.98 -7.01
N LEU A 23 21.83 25.25 -6.28
CA LEU A 23 21.68 23.82 -6.06
C LEU A 23 20.57 23.57 -5.03
N GLN A 24 19.31 23.67 -5.48
CA GLN A 24 18.22 23.00 -4.79
C GLN A 24 18.49 21.50 -4.87
N GLU A 25 18.76 20.86 -3.73
CA GLU A 25 18.70 19.41 -3.65
C GLU A 25 17.29 18.98 -4.10
N ALA A 26 17.23 18.35 -5.26
CA ALA A 26 16.04 17.62 -5.66
C ALA A 26 15.92 16.44 -4.69
N TRP A 27 15.03 16.56 -3.71
CA TRP A 27 14.65 15.45 -2.85
C TRP A 27 14.01 14.38 -3.76
N SER A 28 14.81 13.36 -4.11
CA SER A 28 14.29 12.17 -4.79
C SER A 28 13.16 11.62 -3.94
N HIS A 29 11.96 11.56 -4.51
CA HIS A 29 10.77 11.06 -3.83
C HIS A 29 11.14 9.74 -3.15
N GLY A 30 10.90 9.64 -1.84
CA GLY A 30 11.30 8.47 -1.07
C GLY A 30 10.75 7.19 -1.68
N ASP A 31 11.47 6.08 -1.52
CA ASP A 31 11.07 4.77 -2.06
C ASP A 31 9.60 4.47 -1.75
N GLN A 32 8.85 4.05 -2.78
CA GLN A 32 7.47 3.62 -2.66
C GLN A 32 7.32 2.68 -1.45
N PRO A 33 6.49 2.97 -0.44
CA PRO A 33 6.49 2.20 0.81
C PRO A 33 6.29 0.68 0.64
N LEU A 34 5.52 0.28 -0.38
CA LEU A 34 5.29 -1.12 -0.74
C LEU A 34 6.54 -1.83 -1.29
N SER A 35 7.51 -1.10 -1.87
CA SER A 35 8.76 -1.70 -2.37
C SER A 35 9.66 -2.23 -1.25
N LYS A 36 9.45 -1.75 -0.01
CA LYS A 36 10.16 -2.24 1.18
C LYS A 36 9.71 -3.63 1.60
N ILE A 37 8.58 -4.12 1.08
CA ILE A 37 8.03 -5.43 1.42
C ILE A 37 8.70 -6.48 0.53
N GLY A 38 9.50 -7.34 1.15
CA GLY A 38 10.05 -8.56 0.57
C GLY A 38 8.98 -9.64 0.40
N ILE A 39 7.88 -9.35 -0.30
CA ILE A 39 6.74 -10.28 -0.46
C ILE A 39 7.17 -11.60 -1.13
N HIS A 40 8.13 -11.53 -2.04
CA HIS A 40 8.76 -12.68 -2.71
C HIS A 40 9.58 -13.58 -1.77
N LYS A 41 9.84 -13.14 -0.53
CA LYS A 41 10.46 -13.94 0.55
C LYS A 41 9.45 -14.33 1.62
N ALA A 42 8.18 -13.96 1.45
CA ALA A 42 7.17 -14.25 2.43
C ALA A 42 7.06 -15.76 2.62
N THR A 43 6.99 -16.21 3.86
CA THR A 43 6.73 -17.62 4.19
C THR A 43 5.40 -17.75 4.92
N VAL A 44 4.80 -18.93 4.89
CA VAL A 44 3.55 -19.21 5.59
C VAL A 44 3.86 -19.93 6.90
N ASP A 45 3.47 -19.33 8.02
CA ASP A 45 3.68 -19.84 9.39
C ASP A 45 2.40 -19.57 10.21
N LEU A 46 1.30 -20.21 9.78
CA LEU A 46 -0.02 -19.99 10.37
C LEU A 46 -0.04 -20.49 11.82
N ASN A 47 -0.51 -19.63 12.71
CA ASN A 47 -0.63 -19.95 14.13
C ASN A 47 -2.11 -20.01 14.54
N HIS A 48 -2.53 -21.13 15.14
CA HIS A 48 -3.91 -21.35 15.58
C HIS A 48 -4.39 -20.37 16.65
N ASP A 49 -3.48 -19.83 17.46
CA ASP A 49 -3.80 -18.87 18.53
C ASP A 49 -3.77 -17.41 18.03
N ALA A 50 -3.27 -17.18 16.82
CA ALA A 50 -3.28 -15.87 16.18
C ALA A 50 -4.55 -15.67 15.37
N TYR A 51 -5.10 -14.45 15.39
CA TYR A 51 -6.28 -14.13 14.59
C TYR A 51 -6.23 -12.71 14.05
N VAL A 52 -6.94 -12.50 12.95
CA VAL A 52 -7.34 -11.20 12.44
C VAL A 52 -8.82 -11.28 12.13
N LYS A 53 -9.60 -10.29 12.56
CA LYS A 53 -11.04 -10.19 12.29
C LYS A 53 -11.31 -8.81 11.73
N ALA A 54 -12.11 -8.77 10.68
CA ALA A 54 -12.48 -7.54 10.01
C ALA A 54 -13.99 -7.31 10.12
N SER A 55 -14.37 -6.11 10.56
CA SER A 55 -15.77 -5.71 10.71
C SER A 55 -16.02 -4.30 10.16
N PRO A 56 -17.15 -4.06 9.48
CA PRO A 56 -18.16 -5.04 9.06
C PRO A 56 -17.70 -5.92 7.87
N SER A 57 -18.39 -7.04 7.62
CA SER A 57 -18.08 -7.95 6.49
C SER A 57 -18.63 -7.45 5.15
N VAL A 58 -19.63 -6.58 5.16
CA VAL A 58 -20.23 -5.96 3.97
C VAL A 58 -20.11 -4.45 4.08
N LEU A 59 -19.60 -3.82 3.03
CA LEU A 59 -19.41 -2.37 2.90
C LEU A 59 -20.34 -1.79 1.82
N GLY A 60 -20.51 -0.48 1.76
CA GLY A 60 -21.23 0.26 0.73
C GLY A 60 -22.73 -0.05 0.68
N LEU A 61 -23.37 -0.34 1.82
CA LEU A 61 -24.80 -0.67 1.87
C LEU A 61 -25.72 0.43 1.32
N LYS A 62 -25.27 1.70 1.35
CA LYS A 62 -25.97 2.84 0.75
C LYS A 62 -25.18 3.39 -0.45
N GLU A 63 -24.60 2.49 -1.24
CA GLU A 63 -23.84 2.79 -2.46
C GLU A 63 -22.58 3.64 -2.22
N GLN A 64 -22.07 3.67 -0.99
CA GLN A 64 -20.79 4.32 -0.73
C GLN A 64 -19.65 3.57 -1.41
N THR A 65 -18.76 4.33 -2.04
CA THR A 65 -17.54 3.81 -2.69
C THR A 65 -16.34 3.80 -1.75
N THR A 66 -16.51 4.29 -0.52
CA THR A 66 -15.46 4.39 0.49
C THR A 66 -16.07 4.10 1.86
N GLU A 67 -15.47 3.20 2.63
CA GLU A 67 -15.95 2.87 3.97
C GLU A 67 -14.84 2.45 4.93
N TRP A 68 -15.09 2.64 6.22
CA TRP A 68 -14.17 2.26 7.29
C TRP A 68 -14.36 0.79 7.66
N VAL A 69 -13.24 0.07 7.74
CA VAL A 69 -13.15 -1.28 8.29
C VAL A 69 -12.34 -1.22 9.57
N THR A 70 -12.86 -1.84 10.62
CA THR A 70 -12.14 -2.04 11.88
C THR A 70 -11.59 -3.46 11.90
N LEU A 71 -10.27 -3.54 12.09
CA LEU A 71 -9.55 -4.79 12.29
C LEU A 71 -9.28 -4.96 13.78
N GLU A 72 -9.55 -6.16 14.27
CA GLU A 72 -9.09 -6.64 15.57
C GLU A 72 -8.18 -7.84 15.32
N TYR A 73 -7.03 -7.86 15.97
CA TYR A 73 -6.04 -8.91 15.75
C TYR A 73 -5.30 -9.26 17.03
N SER A 74 -4.84 -10.50 17.08
CA SER A 74 -3.98 -10.98 18.15
C SER A 74 -2.90 -11.92 17.62
N SER A 75 -1.72 -11.86 18.24
CA SER A 75 -0.61 -12.77 18.02
C SER A 75 -0.07 -13.25 19.37
N PRO A 76 0.17 -14.57 19.55
CA PRO A 76 0.78 -15.11 20.76
C PRO A 76 2.27 -14.77 20.88
N LYS A 77 2.91 -14.39 19.77
CA LYS A 77 4.32 -13.97 19.71
C LYS A 77 4.41 -12.59 19.06
N PRO A 78 3.93 -11.53 19.74
CA PRO A 78 3.90 -10.21 19.15
C PRO A 78 5.28 -9.61 19.01
N SER A 79 5.49 -8.88 17.92
CA SER A 79 6.70 -8.11 17.70
C SER A 79 6.38 -6.70 17.22
N ALA A 80 7.31 -5.76 17.44
CA ALA A 80 7.15 -4.37 17.04
C ALA A 80 7.18 -4.18 15.50
N ASP A 81 7.71 -5.17 14.79
CA ASP A 81 7.79 -5.22 13.33
C ASP A 81 6.63 -6.00 12.70
N ASP A 82 5.68 -6.51 13.50
CA ASP A 82 4.47 -7.13 12.99
C ASP A 82 3.64 -6.11 12.22
N TRP A 83 3.01 -6.55 11.14
CA TRP A 83 2.26 -5.67 10.24
C TRP A 83 1.09 -6.39 9.59
N ILE A 84 0.11 -5.61 9.17
CA ILE A 84 -1.12 -6.09 8.53
C ILE A 84 -1.12 -5.64 7.09
N GLY A 85 -1.26 -6.60 6.17
CA GLY A 85 -1.44 -6.36 4.75
C GLY A 85 -2.92 -6.43 4.35
N VAL A 86 -3.34 -5.53 3.46
CA VAL A 86 -4.65 -5.54 2.81
C VAL A 86 -4.50 -6.12 1.41
N PHE A 87 -5.24 -7.19 1.12
CA PHE A 87 -5.17 -7.89 -0.17
C PHE A 87 -6.51 -7.79 -0.88
N SER A 88 -6.47 -7.60 -2.20
CA SER A 88 -7.59 -7.84 -3.11
C SER A 88 -7.03 -8.45 -4.39
N PRO A 89 -7.56 -9.58 -4.88
CA PRO A 89 -8.69 -10.35 -4.32
C PRO A 89 -8.41 -10.94 -2.93
N ALA A 90 -9.46 -11.30 -2.18
CA ALA A 90 -9.33 -11.86 -0.84
C ALA A 90 -8.63 -13.25 -0.85
N ASN A 91 -8.72 -13.98 -1.96
CA ASN A 91 -7.97 -15.22 -2.15
C ASN A 91 -6.57 -14.94 -2.73
N PHE A 92 -5.70 -14.38 -1.88
CA PHE A 92 -4.32 -14.07 -2.25
C PHE A 92 -3.37 -15.30 -2.20
N ASN A 93 -3.87 -16.45 -1.74
CA ASN A 93 -3.16 -17.72 -1.58
C ASN A 93 -3.20 -18.62 -2.84
N SER A 94 -3.56 -18.08 -4.01
CA SER A 94 -3.91 -18.90 -5.18
C SER A 94 -2.73 -19.35 -6.06
N SER A 95 -1.49 -19.02 -5.72
CA SER A 95 -0.33 -19.58 -6.40
C SER A 95 0.92 -19.49 -5.53
N THR A 96 1.57 -20.63 -5.26
CA THR A 96 2.98 -20.64 -4.89
C THR A 96 3.74 -20.00 -6.04
N CYS A 97 4.48 -18.92 -5.78
CA CYS A 97 5.26 -18.30 -6.85
C CYS A 97 6.27 -19.32 -7.38
N PRO A 98 6.39 -19.47 -8.71
CA PRO A 98 7.44 -20.28 -9.27
C PRO A 98 8.78 -19.76 -8.72
N GLN A 99 9.61 -20.70 -8.30
CA GLN A 99 10.91 -20.39 -7.73
C GLN A 99 11.77 -19.70 -8.80
N GLU A 100 12.02 -18.39 -8.66
CA GLU A 100 12.88 -17.65 -9.59
C GLU A 100 14.36 -18.06 -9.47
N LYS A 101 14.79 -18.52 -8.28
CA LYS A 101 16.18 -18.91 -7.98
C LYS A 101 16.26 -20.14 -7.06
N PRO A 102 17.25 -21.04 -7.26
CA PRO A 102 17.44 -22.27 -6.45
C PRO A 102 17.56 -22.06 -4.93
N THR A 103 17.85 -20.84 -4.49
CA THR A 103 18.06 -20.49 -3.07
C THR A 103 16.80 -20.01 -2.35
N VAL A 104 15.66 -19.91 -3.05
CA VAL A 104 14.40 -19.43 -2.46
C VAL A 104 13.46 -20.60 -2.20
N TYR A 105 13.15 -20.86 -0.94
CA TYR A 105 12.31 -21.99 -0.53
C TYR A 105 10.84 -21.57 -0.34
N PRO A 106 9.87 -22.33 -0.88
CA PRO A 106 8.44 -22.09 -0.71
C PRO A 106 7.97 -22.38 0.73
N PRO A 107 6.79 -21.86 1.15
CA PRO A 107 5.74 -21.24 0.32
C PRO A 107 5.84 -19.71 0.23
N LEU A 108 6.01 -19.19 -0.99
CA LEU A 108 6.11 -17.76 -1.29
C LEU A 108 4.76 -17.15 -1.64
N LEU A 109 4.43 -15.99 -1.06
CA LEU A 109 3.25 -15.21 -1.45
C LEU A 109 3.54 -14.40 -2.72
N CYS A 110 2.72 -14.58 -3.75
CA CYS A 110 2.83 -13.83 -5.02
C CYS A 110 2.08 -12.51 -5.03
N SER A 111 1.02 -12.44 -4.22
CA SER A 111 0.12 -11.31 -4.23
C SER A 111 0.75 -10.19 -3.40
N ALA A 112 0.99 -9.04 -4.02
CA ALA A 112 1.38 -7.85 -3.26
C ALA A 112 0.15 -7.26 -2.55
N PRO A 113 0.29 -6.80 -1.29
CA PRO A 113 -0.78 -6.08 -0.63
C PRO A 113 -1.00 -4.72 -1.31
N ILE A 114 -2.25 -4.25 -1.33
CA ILE A 114 -2.63 -2.91 -1.81
C ILE A 114 -2.12 -1.84 -0.85
N LYS A 115 -2.20 -2.16 0.45
CA LYS A 115 -1.79 -1.30 1.56
C LYS A 115 -1.29 -2.17 2.70
N TYR A 116 -0.45 -1.60 3.54
CA TYR A 116 -0.05 -2.22 4.80
C TYR A 116 0.03 -1.19 5.91
N GLN A 117 0.01 -1.67 7.14
CA GLN A 117 0.29 -0.86 8.33
C GLN A 117 0.86 -1.73 9.44
N PHE A 118 1.73 -1.18 10.29
CA PHE A 118 2.25 -1.88 11.45
C PHE A 118 1.17 -2.15 12.49
N ALA A 119 1.27 -3.31 13.16
CA ALA A 119 0.32 -3.77 14.17
C ALA A 119 0.30 -2.86 15.41
N ASN A 120 1.40 -2.16 15.68
CA ASN A 120 1.52 -1.23 16.81
C ASN A 120 1.08 0.22 16.51
N TYR A 121 0.64 0.52 15.28
CA TYR A 121 0.36 1.89 14.84
C TYR A 121 -0.68 2.62 15.71
N SER A 122 -1.86 2.02 15.87
CA SER A 122 -2.94 2.53 16.73
C SER A 122 -2.97 1.84 18.10
N SER A 123 -2.15 0.81 18.30
CA SER A 123 -2.08 0.01 19.54
C SER A 123 -0.64 -0.08 20.03
N PRO A 124 -0.09 0.97 20.70
CA PRO A 124 1.31 1.00 21.11
C PRO A 124 1.73 -0.15 22.04
N LYS A 125 0.77 -0.68 22.82
CA LYS A 125 0.97 -1.81 23.75
C LYS A 125 0.88 -3.19 23.05
N TYR A 126 0.77 -3.24 21.73
CA TYR A 126 0.68 -4.49 20.98
C TYR A 126 1.86 -5.43 21.26
N LYS A 127 3.09 -4.87 21.39
CA LYS A 127 4.29 -5.67 21.69
C LYS A 127 4.19 -6.42 23.02
N ASP A 128 3.51 -5.86 24.02
CA ASP A 128 3.41 -6.46 25.35
C ASP A 128 2.16 -7.34 25.49
N THR A 129 1.06 -6.95 24.85
CA THR A 129 -0.25 -7.61 25.01
C THR A 129 -0.56 -8.62 23.92
N GLY A 130 0.09 -8.50 22.76
CA GLY A 130 -0.22 -9.24 21.56
C GLY A 130 -1.62 -9.00 21.02
N LYS A 131 -2.25 -7.87 21.36
CA LYS A 131 -3.59 -7.50 20.89
C LYS A 131 -3.57 -6.08 20.33
N GLY A 132 -4.27 -5.89 19.23
CA GLY A 132 -4.34 -4.58 18.59
C GLY A 132 -5.62 -4.39 17.79
N TYR A 133 -5.86 -3.11 17.50
CA TYR A 133 -6.97 -2.65 16.69
C TYR A 133 -6.45 -1.66 15.66
N LEU A 134 -6.97 -1.74 14.44
CA LEU A 134 -6.62 -0.83 13.35
C LEU A 134 -7.88 -0.43 12.57
N LYS A 135 -8.05 0.86 12.31
CA LYS A 135 -9.11 1.37 11.43
C LYS A 135 -8.51 1.74 10.08
N LEU A 136 -9.05 1.15 9.03
CA LEU A 136 -8.61 1.39 7.66
C LEU A 136 -9.78 1.88 6.83
N GLN A 137 -9.54 2.88 5.99
CA GLN A 137 -10.51 3.31 5.01
C GLN A 137 -10.25 2.55 3.69
N LEU A 138 -11.22 1.74 3.29
CA LEU A 138 -11.21 1.02 2.03
C LEU A 138 -12.00 1.78 0.97
N ILE A 139 -11.57 1.61 -0.27
CA ILE A 139 -12.25 2.13 -1.45
C ILE A 139 -12.75 0.95 -2.28
N ASN A 140 -13.89 1.10 -2.95
CA ASN A 140 -14.43 0.09 -3.84
C ASN A 140 -13.60 0.06 -5.13
N GLN A 141 -12.49 -0.66 -5.09
CA GLN A 141 -11.62 -0.92 -6.23
C GLN A 141 -11.90 -2.29 -6.87
N ARG A 142 -13.14 -2.79 -6.71
CA ARG A 142 -13.60 -4.12 -7.12
C ARG A 142 -13.04 -5.26 -6.26
N SER A 143 -13.60 -6.44 -6.49
CA SER A 143 -13.31 -7.67 -5.77
C SER A 143 -13.54 -7.55 -4.26
N ASP A 144 -13.32 -8.65 -3.57
CA ASP A 144 -13.32 -8.73 -2.11
C ASP A 144 -11.94 -8.40 -1.54
N PHE A 145 -11.90 -8.21 -0.23
CA PHE A 145 -10.71 -7.92 0.55
C PHE A 145 -10.49 -8.99 1.60
N SER A 146 -9.22 -9.28 1.87
CA SER A 146 -8.78 -10.01 3.06
C SER A 146 -7.66 -9.25 3.73
N PHE A 147 -7.52 -9.46 5.03
CA PHE A 147 -6.45 -8.89 5.84
C PHE A 147 -5.58 -10.02 6.36
N ALA A 148 -4.27 -9.81 6.33
CA ALA A 148 -3.33 -10.81 6.78
C ALA A 148 -2.33 -10.18 7.74
N LEU A 149 -2.09 -10.86 8.86
CA LEU A 149 -1.09 -10.49 9.86
C LEU A 149 0.22 -11.18 9.54
N PHE A 150 1.28 -10.39 9.49
CA PHE A 150 2.64 -10.83 9.25
C PHE A 150 3.53 -10.53 10.44
N SER A 151 4.50 -11.42 10.67
CA SER A 151 5.63 -11.22 11.58
C SER A 151 6.95 -11.21 10.82
N GLY A 152 8.07 -10.87 11.48
CA GLY A 152 9.40 -10.87 10.87
C GLY A 152 9.69 -9.63 10.00
N GLY A 153 8.87 -8.59 10.14
CA GLY A 153 9.06 -7.31 9.48
C GLY A 153 8.74 -7.34 7.99
N LEU A 154 9.12 -6.26 7.30
CA LEU A 154 8.86 -6.11 5.87
C LEU A 154 9.86 -6.90 5.02
N SER A 155 11.07 -7.17 5.51
CA SER A 155 12.16 -7.79 4.73
C SER A 155 12.05 -9.31 4.61
N ASN A 156 11.60 -9.99 5.66
CA ASN A 156 11.41 -11.45 5.70
C ASN A 156 10.04 -11.78 6.33
N PRO A 157 8.93 -11.41 5.66
CA PRO A 157 7.61 -11.53 6.25
C PRO A 157 7.18 -12.99 6.43
N LYS A 158 6.46 -13.27 7.52
CA LYS A 158 5.87 -14.58 7.80
C LYS A 158 4.37 -14.41 8.01
N LEU A 159 3.55 -15.06 7.20
CA LEU A 159 2.10 -15.01 7.31
C LEU A 159 1.64 -15.81 8.54
N VAL A 160 1.09 -15.11 9.53
CA VAL A 160 0.70 -15.69 10.83
C VAL A 160 -0.80 -15.97 10.92
N ALA A 161 -1.62 -15.06 10.39
CA ALA A 161 -3.09 -15.20 10.42
C ALA A 161 -3.75 -14.49 9.23
N VAL A 162 -4.92 -14.98 8.82
CA VAL A 162 -5.74 -14.42 7.74
C VAL A 162 -7.15 -14.16 8.28
N SER A 163 -7.75 -13.04 7.88
CA SER A 163 -9.08 -12.64 8.31
C SER A 163 -10.21 -13.26 7.50
N ASN A 164 -11.45 -13.04 7.98
CA ASN A 164 -12.63 -13.15 7.13
C ASN A 164 -12.55 -12.23 5.91
N GLN A 165 -13.29 -12.60 4.87
CA GLN A 165 -13.45 -11.77 3.68
C GLN A 165 -14.37 -10.59 3.98
N VAL A 166 -14.08 -9.46 3.33
CA VAL A 166 -14.89 -8.24 3.38
C VAL A 166 -15.14 -7.78 1.94
N ALA A 167 -16.38 -7.48 1.58
CA ALA A 167 -16.71 -7.01 0.23
C ALA A 167 -17.64 -5.81 0.27
N PHE A 168 -17.56 -4.94 -0.73
CA PHE A 168 -18.62 -3.98 -0.97
C PHE A 168 -19.87 -4.71 -1.45
N ALA A 169 -21.06 -4.21 -1.10
CA ALA A 169 -22.35 -4.78 -1.49
C ALA A 169 -22.47 -4.88 -3.02
N ASN A 170 -21.89 -3.91 -3.74
CA ASN A 170 -21.74 -3.95 -5.19
C ASN A 170 -20.28 -3.65 -5.59
N PRO A 171 -19.39 -4.66 -5.70
CA PRO A 171 -18.01 -4.47 -6.13
C PRO A 171 -17.88 -4.02 -7.59
N ASN A 172 -18.93 -4.22 -8.41
CA ASN A 172 -18.93 -3.89 -9.83
C ASN A 172 -19.55 -2.51 -10.13
N ALA A 173 -19.91 -1.75 -9.09
CA ALA A 173 -20.43 -0.40 -9.26
C ALA A 173 -19.50 0.46 -10.15
N PRO A 174 -20.06 1.34 -10.99
CA PRO A 174 -19.27 2.33 -11.71
C PRO A 174 -18.70 3.33 -10.71
N VAL A 175 -17.37 3.47 -10.66
CA VAL A 175 -16.70 4.27 -9.63
C VAL A 175 -15.63 5.19 -10.23
N TYR A 176 -15.36 6.28 -9.51
CA TYR A 176 -14.28 7.24 -9.78
C TYR A 176 -14.28 7.81 -11.21
N PRO A 177 -15.39 8.43 -11.66
CA PRO A 177 -15.43 9.12 -12.95
C PRO A 177 -14.38 10.23 -13.00
N ARG A 178 -13.69 10.34 -14.13
CA ARG A 178 -12.76 11.42 -14.44
C ARG A 178 -13.14 12.08 -15.75
N LEU A 179 -13.22 13.40 -15.75
CA LEU A 179 -13.47 14.18 -16.94
C LEU A 179 -12.17 14.46 -17.69
N ALA A 180 -12.22 14.39 -19.01
CA ALA A 180 -11.16 14.81 -19.90
C ALA A 180 -11.76 15.54 -21.10
N GLN A 181 -11.02 16.51 -21.65
CA GLN A 181 -11.44 17.16 -22.89
C GLN A 181 -11.46 16.14 -24.03
N GLY A 182 -12.53 16.19 -24.83
CA GLY A 182 -12.68 15.38 -26.02
C GLY A 182 -11.82 15.87 -27.18
N LYS A 183 -12.07 15.34 -28.37
CA LYS A 183 -11.32 15.72 -29.57
C LYS A 183 -11.69 17.12 -30.03
N GLN A 184 -12.95 17.52 -29.83
CA GLN A 184 -13.43 18.87 -30.14
C GLN A 184 -13.52 19.73 -28.89
N TRP A 185 -13.49 21.05 -29.07
CA TRP A 185 -13.57 22.02 -27.97
C TRP A 185 -14.90 21.95 -27.20
N ASN A 186 -15.96 21.46 -27.85
CA ASN A 186 -17.30 21.27 -27.29
C ASN A 186 -17.57 19.81 -26.86
N GLU A 187 -16.55 18.95 -26.82
CA GLU A 187 -16.67 17.55 -26.43
C GLU A 187 -16.03 17.33 -25.05
N THR A 188 -16.73 16.63 -24.15
CA THR A 188 -16.21 16.23 -22.84
C THR A 188 -16.39 14.74 -22.66
N ILE A 189 -15.30 14.05 -22.32
CA ILE A 189 -15.28 12.60 -22.09
C ILE A 189 -15.34 12.33 -20.59
N ASN A 190 -16.32 11.52 -20.17
CA ASN A 190 -16.38 10.99 -18.81
C ASN A 190 -15.90 9.53 -18.78
N LYS A 191 -14.76 9.29 -18.13
CA LYS A 191 -14.20 7.94 -17.96
C LYS A 191 -14.48 7.45 -16.55
N ALA A 192 -15.42 6.52 -16.41
CA ALA A 192 -15.65 5.79 -15.16
C ALA A 192 -14.96 4.42 -15.19
N GLN A 193 -14.54 3.94 -14.03
CA GLN A 193 -14.10 2.56 -13.90
C GLN A 193 -15.36 1.69 -13.86
N VAL A 194 -15.54 0.76 -14.81
CA VAL A 194 -16.60 -0.27 -14.80
C VAL A 194 -16.01 -1.69 -14.89
N SER A 195 -16.66 -2.67 -14.27
CA SER A 195 -16.30 -4.10 -14.36
C SER A 195 -17.35 -4.82 -15.18
N THR A 196 -16.92 -5.44 -16.27
CA THR A 196 -17.69 -6.50 -16.94
C THR A 196 -17.00 -7.82 -16.64
N LYS A 197 -17.76 -8.90 -16.48
CA LYS A 197 -17.31 -10.20 -15.93
C LYS A 197 -15.99 -10.78 -16.49
N HIS A 198 -15.46 -10.27 -17.61
CA HIS A 198 -14.25 -10.79 -18.26
C HIS A 198 -13.16 -9.76 -18.61
N LYS A 199 -13.27 -8.47 -18.25
CA LYS A 199 -12.16 -7.51 -18.46
C LYS A 199 -12.41 -6.18 -17.73
N LEU A 200 -11.34 -5.53 -17.29
CA LEU A 200 -11.34 -4.09 -17.04
C LEU A 200 -11.56 -3.40 -18.40
N ILE A 201 -12.75 -2.88 -18.63
CA ILE A 201 -13.09 -2.12 -19.84
C ILE A 201 -13.35 -0.69 -19.38
N SER A 202 -12.48 0.22 -19.82
CA SER A 202 -12.77 1.65 -19.82
C SER A 202 -13.86 1.88 -20.87
N PHE A 203 -15.09 2.15 -20.45
CA PHE A 203 -16.15 2.51 -21.40
C PHE A 203 -15.90 3.92 -21.93
N PHE A 204 -15.88 4.04 -23.25
CA PHE A 204 -16.03 5.30 -23.97
C PHE A 204 -17.49 5.37 -24.40
N SER A 205 -18.18 6.44 -24.02
CA SER A 205 -19.46 6.84 -24.62
C SER A 205 -19.33 8.25 -25.13
#